data_AF-A0A6L8CBI8-F1
#
_entry.id   AF-A0A6L8CBI8-F1
#
_cell.length_a   1.000
_cell.length_b   1.000
_cell.length_c   1.000
_cell.angle_alpha   90.00
_cell.angle_beta   90.00
_cell.angle_gamma   90.00
#
_symmetry.space_group_name_H-M   'P 1'
#
loop_
_entity.id
_entity.type
_entity.pdbx_description
1 polymer ?
#
loop_
_entity_poly.entity_id
_entity_poly.type
_entity_poly.pdbx_seq_one_letter_code
_entity_poly.pdbx_strand_id
1 'polypeptide(L)'
;MRRTSYFPCFILLLSGLLFVQSGFAQRGPRGPRINSPEMQETLVDTLISTLEVADELVPAVRAILEARTNSLMALRPEPGGGRGQFQAMRAKRQAINQETETALAALLTPEQMTSYRKFMDDQSRERRQQMRRRNQEDRP
;
A
#
# COMPACT_ATOMS: atom_id res chain seq x y z
N MET A 1 -22.11 12.69 76.63
CA MET A 1 -23.37 12.24 76.02
C MET A 1 -23.81 13.28 74.99
N ARG A 2 -24.09 12.83 73.76
CA ARG A 2 -25.05 13.35 72.74
C ARG A 2 -24.73 14.72 72.09
N ARG A 3 -24.35 14.74 70.79
CA ARG A 3 -25.21 14.87 69.56
C ARG A 3 -25.61 16.35 69.34
N THR A 4 -25.64 16.98 68.16
CA THR A 4 -25.66 16.56 66.75
C THR A 4 -25.55 17.82 65.87
N SER A 5 -25.04 17.60 64.66
CA SER A 5 -25.13 18.34 63.39
C SER A 5 -26.30 19.31 63.19
N TYR A 6 -26.14 20.35 62.34
CA TYR A 6 -26.88 20.58 61.09
C TYR A 6 -26.27 21.78 60.33
N PHE A 7 -25.61 21.49 59.21
CA PHE A 7 -25.20 22.43 58.17
C PHE A 7 -26.35 22.52 57.16
N PRO A 8 -26.97 23.69 56.90
CA PRO A 8 -27.89 23.82 55.78
C PRO A 8 -27.36 24.75 54.68
N CYS A 9 -27.64 24.30 53.45
CA CYS A 9 -28.09 25.10 52.31
C CYS A 9 -27.11 25.97 51.50
N PHE A 10 -27.01 25.55 50.23
CA PHE A 10 -27.22 26.40 49.05
C PHE A 10 -26.14 27.41 48.67
N ILE A 11 -25.19 26.99 47.81
CA ILE A 11 -24.78 27.70 46.57
C ILE A 11 -24.25 26.59 45.62
N LEU A 12 -25.11 25.86 44.90
CA LEU A 12 -25.47 26.11 43.49
C LEU A 12 -24.37 26.77 42.63
N LEU A 13 -23.74 25.91 41.81
CA LEU A 13 -23.73 25.99 40.34
C LEU A 13 -22.90 27.10 39.67
N LEU A 14 -22.22 26.68 38.58
CA LEU A 14 -21.62 27.43 37.47
C LEU A 14 -20.10 27.74 37.50
N SER A 15 -19.45 27.24 36.44
CA SER A 15 -18.30 27.83 35.74
C SER A 15 -16.90 27.35 36.14
N GLY A 16 -16.44 26.29 35.47
CA GLY A 16 -15.03 25.87 35.48
C GLY A 16 -14.69 24.95 34.31
N LEU A 17 -15.27 25.24 33.16
CA LEU A 17 -15.14 24.51 31.90
C LEU A 17 -13.77 24.80 31.26
N LEU A 18 -12.72 24.07 31.65
CA LEU A 18 -11.48 23.96 30.86
C LEU A 18 -10.87 22.56 31.01
N PHE A 19 -11.63 21.54 30.60
CA PHE A 19 -11.01 20.27 30.25
C PHE A 19 -10.38 20.45 28.87
N VAL A 20 -9.06 20.62 28.87
CA VAL A 20 -8.19 20.60 27.69
C VAL A 20 -8.52 19.35 26.88
N GLN A 21 -9.30 19.52 25.81
CA GLN A 21 -9.41 18.49 24.79
C GLN A 21 -8.07 18.45 24.06
N SER A 22 -7.23 17.50 24.48
CA SER A 22 -6.11 17.00 23.71
C SER A 22 -6.64 16.57 22.34
N GLY A 23 -6.55 17.48 21.37
CA GLY A 23 -6.73 17.17 19.96
C GLY A 23 -5.64 16.22 19.52
N PHE A 24 -5.83 14.93 19.79
CA PHE A 24 -5.16 13.86 19.07
C PHE A 24 -5.66 13.93 17.63
N ALA A 25 -5.03 14.80 16.83
CA ALA A 25 -4.93 14.59 15.41
C ALA A 25 -4.21 13.25 15.24
N GLN A 26 -4.99 12.16 15.16
CA GLN A 26 -4.52 10.85 14.78
C GLN A 26 -3.92 10.96 13.38
N ARG A 27 -2.63 11.29 13.34
CA ARG A 27 -1.76 11.04 12.21
C ARG A 27 -1.62 9.52 12.18
N GLY A 28 -2.63 8.86 11.62
CA GLY A 28 -2.68 7.41 11.51
C GLY A 28 -1.36 6.89 10.96
N PRO A 29 -0.87 5.73 11.43
CA PRO A 29 0.40 5.18 10.99
C PRO A 29 0.37 5.11 9.46
N ARG A 30 1.22 5.92 8.81
CA ARG A 30 1.54 5.73 7.39
C ARG A 30 2.07 4.30 7.31
N GLY A 31 1.24 3.39 6.79
CA GLY A 31 1.58 1.98 6.66
C GLY A 31 2.94 1.79 5.97
N PRO A 32 3.55 0.60 6.10
CA PRO A 32 4.89 0.32 5.61
C PRO A 32 5.06 0.89 4.20
N ARG A 33 6.12 1.69 3.99
CA ARG A 33 6.43 2.24 2.67
C ARG A 33 6.84 1.06 1.78
N ILE A 34 5.88 0.47 1.06
CA ILE A 34 6.10 -0.62 0.06
C ILE A 34 7.01 -0.16 -1.11
N ASN A 35 7.51 1.07 -1.08
CA ASN A 35 8.33 1.67 -2.13
C ASN A 35 9.79 1.92 -1.69
N SER A 36 10.33 1.15 -0.74
CA SER A 36 11.78 1.21 -0.51
C SER A 36 12.53 0.49 -1.64
N PRO A 37 13.71 0.99 -2.07
CA PRO A 37 14.54 0.32 -3.06
C PRO A 37 14.88 -1.13 -2.69
N GLU A 38 15.19 -1.38 -1.42
CA GLU A 38 15.54 -2.72 -0.89
C GLU A 38 14.42 -3.76 -1.13
N MET A 39 13.16 -3.36 -0.91
CA MET A 39 12.01 -4.24 -1.15
C MET A 39 11.80 -4.54 -2.63
N GLN A 40 12.22 -3.63 -3.51
CA GLN A 40 12.10 -3.81 -4.96
C GLN A 40 13.14 -4.77 -5.49
N GLU A 41 14.39 -4.64 -5.04
CA GLU A 41 15.45 -5.60 -5.33
C GLU A 41 15.02 -7.01 -4.90
N THR A 42 14.46 -7.11 -3.68
CA THR A 42 13.95 -8.39 -3.15
C THR A 42 12.84 -8.97 -4.03
N LEU A 43 11.94 -8.13 -4.56
CA LEU A 43 10.88 -8.57 -5.48
C LEU A 43 11.43 -9.06 -6.83
N VAL A 44 12.44 -8.38 -7.38
CA VAL A 44 13.11 -8.78 -8.61
C VAL A 44 13.82 -10.12 -8.41
N ASP A 45 14.55 -10.28 -7.31
CA ASP A 45 15.26 -11.52 -6.97
C ASP A 45 14.28 -12.69 -6.72
N THR A 46 13.17 -12.41 -6.04
CA THR A 46 12.10 -13.41 -5.83
C THR A 46 11.49 -13.84 -7.16
N LEU A 47 11.27 -12.92 -8.09
CA LEU A 47 10.74 -13.24 -9.41
C LEU A 47 11.73 -14.08 -10.23
N ILE A 48 13.01 -13.70 -10.25
CA ILE A 48 14.05 -14.44 -10.98
C ILE A 48 14.16 -15.88 -10.45
N SER A 49 14.16 -16.05 -9.13
CA SER A 49 14.21 -17.39 -8.51
C SER A 49 12.93 -18.20 -8.75
N THR A 50 11.76 -17.59 -8.65
CA THR A 50 10.47 -18.27 -8.91
C THR A 50 10.30 -18.70 -10.37
N LEU A 51 10.91 -17.97 -11.30
CA LEU A 51 10.85 -18.27 -12.73
C LEU A 51 11.93 -19.25 -13.17
N GLU A 52 12.85 -19.64 -12.28
CA GLU A 52 13.97 -20.55 -12.57
C GLU A 52 14.70 -20.13 -13.85
N VAL A 53 14.98 -18.82 -13.97
CA VAL A 53 15.62 -18.23 -15.14
C VAL A 53 17.05 -18.76 -15.25
N ALA A 54 17.46 -19.21 -16.43
CA ALA A 54 18.85 -19.61 -16.69
C ALA A 54 19.83 -18.46 -16.38
N ASP A 55 20.97 -18.76 -15.76
CA ASP A 55 21.95 -17.77 -15.29
C ASP A 55 22.35 -16.76 -16.36
N GLU A 56 22.42 -17.19 -17.63
CA GLU A 56 22.75 -16.37 -18.79
C GLU A 56 21.69 -15.29 -19.09
N LEU A 57 20.42 -15.56 -18.78
CA LEU A 57 19.28 -14.67 -19.04
C LEU A 57 18.95 -13.78 -17.83
N VAL A 58 19.42 -14.14 -16.64
CA VAL A 58 19.25 -13.35 -15.40
C VAL A 58 19.55 -11.86 -15.58
N PRO A 59 20.68 -11.40 -16.17
CA PRO A 59 20.95 -9.97 -16.30
C PRO A 59 19.93 -9.25 -17.20
N ALA A 60 19.47 -9.89 -18.27
CA ALA A 60 18.48 -9.32 -19.18
C ALA A 60 17.09 -9.24 -18.54
N VAL A 61 16.67 -10.32 -17.86
CA VAL A 61 15.39 -10.36 -17.14
C VAL A 61 15.38 -9.34 -15.99
N ARG A 62 16.48 -9.25 -15.23
CA ARG A 62 16.65 -8.26 -14.16
C ARG A 62 16.47 -6.84 -14.69
N ALA A 63 17.16 -6.49 -15.78
CA ALA A 63 17.07 -5.15 -16.38
C ALA A 63 15.63 -4.79 -16.78
N ILE A 64 14.87 -5.74 -17.34
CA ILE A 64 13.46 -5.53 -17.70
C ILE A 64 12.60 -5.28 -16.45
N LEU A 65 12.78 -6.08 -15.40
CA LEU A 65 11.99 -5.97 -14.16
C LEU A 65 12.32 -4.68 -13.38
N GLU A 66 13.58 -4.25 -13.37
CA GLU A 66 14.02 -2.98 -12.79
C GLU A 66 13.45 -1.80 -13.55
N ALA A 67 13.52 -1.80 -14.89
CA ALA A 67 12.93 -0.77 -15.74
C ALA A 67 11.42 -0.62 -15.51
N ARG A 68 10.71 -1.75 -15.41
CA ARG A 68 9.30 -1.77 -15.02
C ARG A 68 9.07 -1.09 -13.68
N THR A 69 9.85 -1.47 -12.67
CA THR A 69 9.69 -0.97 -11.30
C THR A 69 9.92 0.54 -11.23
N ASN A 70 10.99 1.02 -11.85
CA ASN A 70 11.30 2.44 -11.97
C ASN A 70 10.16 3.22 -12.66
N SER A 71 9.60 2.66 -13.73
CA SER A 71 8.47 3.26 -14.46
C SER A 71 7.22 3.34 -13.58
N LEU A 72 6.92 2.30 -12.79
CA LEU A 72 5.80 2.30 -11.84
C LEU A 72 5.99 3.27 -10.67
N MET A 73 7.23 3.48 -10.22
CA MET A 73 7.54 4.48 -9.18
C MET A 73 7.37 5.91 -9.69
N ALA A 74 7.76 6.17 -10.93
CA ALA A 74 7.56 7.46 -11.58
C ALA A 74 6.06 7.79 -11.73
N LEU A 75 5.19 6.77 -11.76
CA LEU A 75 3.74 6.93 -11.67
C LEU A 75 3.28 7.26 -10.24
N ARG A 76 3.57 8.50 -9.81
CA ARG A 76 3.08 9.06 -8.55
C ARG A 76 1.75 9.80 -8.78
N PRO A 77 0.68 9.52 -8.02
CA PRO A 77 -0.55 10.30 -8.11
C PRO A 77 -0.30 11.70 -7.56
N GLU A 78 -0.85 12.72 -8.21
CA GLU A 78 -0.80 14.08 -7.68
C GLU A 78 -1.80 14.24 -6.53
N PRO A 79 -1.45 14.99 -5.47
CA PRO A 79 -2.40 15.32 -4.42
C PRO A 79 -3.62 16.04 -5.02
N GLY A 80 -4.83 15.53 -4.75
CA GLY A 80 -6.07 16.13 -5.24
C GLY A 80 -6.51 15.70 -6.65
N GLY A 81 -5.84 14.72 -7.27
CA GLY A 81 -6.23 14.18 -8.57
C GLY A 81 -7.68 13.69 -8.65
N GLY A 82 -8.41 14.13 -9.68
CA GLY A 82 -9.78 13.68 -9.97
C GLY A 82 -9.85 12.35 -10.75
N ARG A 83 -11.08 11.86 -11.02
CA ARG A 83 -11.34 10.58 -11.73
C ARG A 83 -10.58 10.45 -13.06
N GLY A 84 -10.39 11.54 -13.81
CA GLY A 84 -9.63 11.54 -15.06
C GLY A 84 -8.16 11.18 -14.88
N GLN A 85 -7.50 11.70 -13.84
CA GLN A 85 -6.11 11.35 -13.52
C GLN A 85 -6.00 9.87 -13.12
N PHE A 86 -6.96 9.35 -12.34
CA PHE A 86 -6.99 7.93 -12.00
C PHE A 86 -7.08 7.03 -13.24
N GLN A 87 -7.93 7.38 -14.22
CA GLN A 87 -8.04 6.62 -15.47
C GLN A 87 -6.75 6.67 -16.29
N ALA A 88 -6.15 7.86 -16.44
CA ALA A 88 -4.88 8.02 -17.15
C ALA A 88 -3.76 7.21 -16.49
N MET A 89 -3.69 7.22 -15.15
CA MET A 89 -2.72 6.43 -14.39
C MET A 89 -2.93 4.93 -14.56
N ARG A 90 -4.19 4.47 -14.60
CA ARG A 90 -4.51 3.07 -14.88
C ARG A 90 -4.04 2.67 -16.27
N ALA A 91 -4.29 3.49 -17.28
CA ALA A 91 -3.84 3.24 -18.65
C ALA A 91 -2.31 3.16 -18.72
N LYS A 92 -1.59 4.11 -18.09
CA LYS A 92 -0.11 4.08 -18.02
C LYS A 92 0.42 2.81 -17.34
N ARG A 93 -0.19 2.40 -16.22
CA ARG A 93 0.18 1.13 -15.54
C ARG A 93 -0.04 -0.08 -16.44
N GLN A 94 -1.13 -0.09 -17.20
CA GLN A 94 -1.42 -1.19 -18.14
C GLN A 94 -0.38 -1.24 -19.26
N ALA A 95 -0.03 -0.09 -19.86
CA ALA A 95 1.00 -0.01 -20.89
C ALA A 95 2.35 -0.54 -20.38
N ILE A 96 2.82 -0.08 -19.22
CA ILE A 96 4.08 -0.57 -18.61
C ILE A 96 4.05 -2.09 -18.42
N ASN A 97 2.93 -2.64 -17.93
CA ASN A 97 2.81 -4.09 -17.74
C ASN A 97 2.85 -4.85 -19.07
N GLN A 98 2.18 -4.34 -20.11
CA GLN A 98 2.18 -4.94 -21.44
C GLN A 98 3.58 -4.92 -22.07
N GLU A 99 4.27 -3.77 -22.02
CA GLU A 99 5.64 -3.64 -22.51
C GLU A 99 6.59 -4.62 -21.80
N THR A 100 6.47 -4.73 -20.47
CA THR A 100 7.26 -5.69 -19.69
C THR A 100 6.94 -7.12 -20.11
N GLU A 101 5.67 -7.46 -20.25
CA GLU A 101 5.24 -8.80 -20.62
C GLU A 101 5.75 -9.19 -22.01
N THR A 102 5.71 -8.27 -22.98
CA THR A 102 6.28 -8.47 -24.31
C THR A 102 7.78 -8.67 -24.26
N ALA A 103 8.51 -7.85 -23.47
CA ALA A 103 9.95 -7.98 -23.33
C ALA A 103 10.36 -9.31 -22.67
N LEU A 104 9.63 -9.74 -21.63
CA LEU A 104 9.87 -11.01 -20.97
C LEU A 104 9.53 -12.21 -21.87
N ALA A 105 8.45 -12.14 -22.65
CA ALA A 105 8.07 -13.23 -23.56
C ALA A 105 9.09 -13.49 -24.68
N ALA A 106 9.95 -12.51 -24.98
CA ALA A 106 11.05 -12.69 -25.93
C ALA A 106 12.24 -13.48 -25.33
N LEU A 107 12.33 -13.58 -23.99
CA LEU A 107 13.44 -14.23 -23.28
C LEU A 107 13.03 -15.51 -22.57
N LEU A 108 11.81 -15.53 -22.03
CA LEU A 108 11.31 -16.61 -21.18
C LEU A 108 10.54 -17.65 -21.99
N THR A 109 10.51 -18.88 -21.49
CA THR A 109 9.67 -19.94 -22.06
C THR A 109 8.18 -19.66 -21.81
N PRO A 110 7.27 -20.29 -22.58
CA PRO A 110 5.82 -20.16 -22.33
C PRO A 110 5.39 -20.59 -20.92
N GLU A 111 6.08 -21.58 -20.35
CA GLU A 111 5.84 -22.08 -19.00
C GLU A 111 6.26 -21.05 -17.95
N GLN A 112 7.45 -20.46 -18.10
CA GLN A 112 7.93 -19.37 -17.25
C GLN A 112 7.02 -18.14 -17.35
N MET A 113 6.56 -17.77 -18.53
CA MET A 113 5.59 -16.69 -18.71
C MET A 113 4.25 -16.97 -18.02
N THR A 114 3.83 -18.23 -17.97
CA THR A 114 2.62 -18.64 -17.23
C THR A 114 2.82 -18.47 -15.72
N SER A 115 3.98 -18.88 -15.18
CA SER A 115 4.35 -18.66 -13.79
C SER A 115 4.42 -17.17 -13.44
N TYR A 116 5.00 -16.35 -14.32
CA TYR A 116 5.04 -14.90 -14.15
C TYR A 116 3.64 -14.28 -14.06
N ARG A 117 2.75 -14.63 -14.99
CA ARG A 117 1.36 -14.14 -14.99
C ARG A 117 0.61 -14.55 -13.73
N LYS A 118 0.79 -15.80 -13.28
CA LYS A 118 0.20 -16.30 -12.04
C LYS A 118 0.67 -15.51 -10.82
N PHE A 119 1.98 -15.31 -10.70
CA PHE A 119 2.57 -14.49 -9.63
C PHE A 119 1.96 -13.08 -9.60
N MET A 120 1.81 -12.45 -10.77
CA MET A 120 1.22 -11.11 -10.87
C MET A 120 -0.28 -11.08 -10.50
N ASP A 121 -1.04 -12.12 -10.85
CA ASP A 121 -2.45 -12.22 -10.46
C ASP A 121 -2.60 -12.45 -8.94
N ASP A 122 -1.79 -13.32 -8.35
CA ASP A 122 -1.78 -13.60 -6.91
C ASP A 122 -1.47 -12.32 -6.11
N GLN A 123 -0.43 -11.58 -6.49
CA GLN A 123 -0.12 -10.25 -5.95
C GLN A 123 -1.26 -9.24 -6.10
N SER A 124 -2.01 -9.31 -7.20
CA SER A 124 -3.20 -8.48 -7.42
C SER A 124 -4.35 -8.85 -6.47
N ARG A 125 -4.58 -10.14 -6.26
CA ARG A 125 -5.62 -10.68 -5.38
C ARG A 125 -5.32 -10.37 -3.93
N GLU A 126 -4.10 -10.59 -3.47
CA GLU A 126 -3.68 -10.30 -2.10
C GLU A 126 -3.88 -8.82 -1.76
N ARG A 127 -3.42 -7.92 -2.64
CA ARG A 127 -3.66 -6.47 -2.45
C ARG A 127 -5.14 -6.13 -2.38
N ARG A 128 -5.99 -6.72 -3.23
CA ARG A 128 -7.45 -6.50 -3.18
C ARG A 128 -8.06 -7.03 -1.88
N GLN A 129 -7.61 -8.19 -1.40
CA GLN A 129 -8.06 -8.74 -0.13
C GLN A 129 -7.63 -7.87 1.05
N GLN A 130 -6.39 -7.39 1.07
CA GLN A 130 -5.89 -6.48 2.10
C GLN A 130 -6.69 -5.18 2.14
N MET A 131 -7.01 -4.59 0.99
CA MET A 131 -7.88 -3.40 0.90
C MET A 131 -9.28 -3.67 1.45
N ARG A 132 -9.86 -4.84 1.14
CA ARG A 132 -11.18 -5.24 1.67
C ARG A 132 -11.17 -5.40 3.19
N ARG A 133 -10.13 -6.02 3.74
CA ARG A 133 -9.96 -6.20 5.20
C ARG A 133 -9.87 -4.86 5.91
N ARG A 134 -9.05 -3.94 5.40
CA ARG A 134 -8.92 -2.58 5.95
C ARG A 134 -10.26 -1.83 5.94
N ASN A 135 -10.99 -1.89 4.82
CA ASN A 135 -12.29 -1.23 4.72
C ASN A 135 -13.37 -1.83 5.65
N GLN A 136 -13.20 -3.08 6.10
CA GLN A 136 -14.10 -3.72 7.06
C GLN A 136 -13.74 -3.36 8.50
N GLU A 137 -12.45 -3.25 8.81
CA GLU A 137 -11.94 -2.85 10.12
C GLU A 137 -12.23 -1.37 10.43
N ASP A 138 -12.18 -0.50 9.41
CA ASP A 138 -12.47 0.94 9.54
C ASP A 138 -13.99 1.26 9.55
N ARG A 139 -14.87 0.26 9.60
CA ARG A 139 -16.33 0.43 9.57
C ARG A 139 -16.88 0.33 11.00
N PRO A 140 -17.42 1.43 11.59
CA PRO A 140 -17.87 1.47 12.98
C PRO A 140 -19.08 0.57 13.26
#